data_AF-A0A241VWB3-F1
#
_entry.id   AF-A0A241VWB3-F1
#
_cell.length_a   1.000
_cell.length_b   1.000
_cell.length_c   1.000
_cell.angle_alpha   90.00
_cell.angle_beta   90.00
_cell.angle_gamma   90.00
#
_symmetry.space_group_name_H-M   'P 1'
#
loop_
_entity.id
_entity.type
_entity.pdbx_description
1 polymer ?
#
loop_
_entity_poly.entity_id
_entity_poly.type
_entity_poly.pdbx_seq_one_letter_code
_entity_poly.pdbx_strand_id
1 'polypeptide(L)' 'MTDISKKIKVNKKDAQLLIRISTTERDEFIHLCECLDTSAARELRKFIRSFIKKNQSADNKTKE' A
#
# COMPACT_ATOMS: atom_id res chain seq x y z
N MET A 1 11.77 17.34 -36.19
CA MET A 1 10.59 17.64 -35.36
C MET A 1 10.55 16.56 -34.29
N THR A 2 11.15 16.80 -33.11
CA THR A 2 10.46 17.13 -31.83
C THR A 2 9.37 16.07 -31.53
N ASP A 3 9.40 15.30 -30.44
CA ASP A 3 9.48 15.73 -29.05
C ASP A 3 9.95 14.58 -28.14
N ILE A 4 11.11 14.75 -27.50
CA ILE A 4 11.52 13.92 -26.35
C ILE A 4 10.65 14.37 -25.19
N SER A 5 9.58 13.62 -24.92
CA SER A 5 8.67 13.86 -23.81
C SER A 5 9.45 13.79 -22.49
N LYS A 6 9.94 14.95 -22.02
CA LYS A 6 10.39 15.17 -20.65
C LYS A 6 9.23 14.81 -19.72
N LYS A 7 9.21 13.57 -19.23
CA LYS A 7 8.35 13.15 -18.13
C LYS A 7 8.85 13.89 -16.89
N ILE A 8 8.23 15.04 -16.66
CA ILE A 8 8.23 15.75 -15.39
C ILE A 8 7.93 14.70 -14.32
N LYS A 9 8.88 14.45 -13.42
CA LYS A 9 8.69 13.63 -12.21
C LYS A 9 7.75 14.39 -11.28
N VAL A 10 6.46 14.43 -11.63
CA VAL A 10 5.41 14.82 -10.71
C VAL A 10 5.45 13.77 -9.60
N ASN A 11 5.61 14.21 -8.35
CA ASN A 11 5.54 13.43 -7.11
C ASN A 11 4.17 12.76 -6.95
N LYS A 12 3.81 11.90 -7.90
CA LYS A 12 2.60 11.11 -7.89
C LYS A 12 2.86 9.95 -6.95
N LYS A 13 2.06 9.86 -5.89
CA LYS A 13 2.01 8.71 -4.98
C LYS A 13 1.37 7.49 -5.69
N ASP A 14 1.74 7.27 -6.94
CA ASP A 14 1.11 6.34 -7.89
C ASP A 14 2.02 5.13 -8.14
N ALA A 15 3.00 4.90 -7.26
CA ALA A 15 3.75 3.64 -7.27
C ALA A 15 2.76 2.50 -7.01
N GLN A 16 2.54 1.67 -8.04
CA GLN A 16 1.68 0.50 -7.96
C GLN A 16 2.45 -0.65 -7.29
N LEU A 17 1.79 -1.37 -6.40
CA LEU A 17 2.31 -2.58 -5.77
C LEU A 17 1.50 -3.77 -6.28
N LEU A 18 2.11 -4.62 -7.12
CA LEU A 18 1.48 -5.86 -7.58
C LEU A 18 1.79 -6.97 -6.57
N ILE A 19 0.76 -7.50 -5.93
CA ILE A 19 0.87 -8.58 -4.95
C ILE A 19 0.14 -9.79 -5.50
N ARG A 20 0.77 -10.97 -5.45
CA ARG A 20 0.12 -12.25 -5.73
C ARG A 20 -0.25 -12.90 -4.40
N ILE A 21 -1.52 -13.23 -4.24
CA ILE A 21 -2.08 -13.95 -3.09
C ILE A 21 -3.01 -15.03 -3.62
N SER A 22 -3.44 -15.95 -2.75
CA SER A 22 -4.45 -16.93 -3.13
C SER A 22 -5.78 -16.25 -3.46
N THR A 23 -6.57 -16.86 -4.35
CA THR A 23 -7.89 -16.32 -4.71
C THR A 23 -8.83 -16.31 -3.51
N THR A 24 -8.77 -17.34 -2.66
CA THR A 24 -9.58 -17.44 -1.45
C THR A 24 -9.32 -16.30 -0.47
N GLU A 25 -8.06 -16.00 -0.16
CA GLU A 25 -7.71 -14.88 0.73
C GLU A 25 -8.13 -13.53 0.16
N ARG A 26 -7.97 -13.34 -1.16
CA ARG A 26 -8.39 -12.11 -1.82
C ARG A 26 -9.89 -11.89 -1.67
N ASP A 27 -10.67 -12.93 -1.94
CA ASP A 27 -12.13 -12.83 -1.96
C ASP A 27 -12.68 -12.62 -0.53
N GLU A 28 -12.11 -13.31 0.47
CA GLU A 28 -12.41 -13.04 1.90
C GLU A 28 -12.05 -11.60 2.30
N PHE A 29 -10.89 -11.10 1.89
CA PHE A 29 -10.46 -9.74 2.22
C PHE A 29 -11.36 -8.67 1.58
N ILE A 30 -11.74 -8.86 0.31
CA ILE A 30 -12.64 -7.94 -0.40
C ILE A 30 -14.02 -7.95 0.27
N HIS A 31 -14.56 -9.13 0.59
CA HIS A 31 -15.84 -9.25 1.27
C HIS A 31 -15.85 -8.53 2.63
N LEU A 32 -14.79 -8.70 3.42
CA LEU A 32 -14.60 -7.96 4.68
C LEU A 32 -14.55 -6.44 4.46
N CYS A 33 -13.87 -5.98 3.42
CA CYS A 33 -13.80 -4.56 3.10
C CYS A 33 -15.19 -3.99 2.75
N GLU A 34 -15.98 -4.73 1.98
CA GLU A 34 -17.36 -4.38 1.61
C GLU A 34 -18.27 -4.31 2.83
N CYS A 35 -18.20 -5.29 3.74
CA CYS A 35 -18.97 -5.27 4.98
C CYS A 35 -18.62 -4.09 5.90
N LEU A 36 -17.42 -3.54 5.79
CA LEU A 36 -16.94 -2.40 6.60
C LEU A 36 -17.16 -1.04 5.92
N ASP A 37 -17.81 -0.99 4.76
CA ASP A 37 -17.95 0.22 3.92
C ASP A 37 -16.57 0.85 3.59
N THR A 38 -15.57 0.01 3.34
CA THR A 38 -14.20 0.45 3.01
C THR A 38 -13.69 -0.16 1.72
N SER A 39 -12.68 0.47 1.11
CA SER A 39 -11.99 -0.12 -0.04
C SER A 39 -10.78 -0.92 0.40
N ALA A 40 -10.54 -2.06 -0.26
CA ALA A 40 -9.33 -2.87 -0.13
C ALA A 40 -8.05 -2.02 -0.20
N ALA A 41 -8.01 -1.05 -1.12
CA ALA A 41 -6.89 -0.12 -1.25
C ALA A 41 -6.70 0.79 -0.03
N ARG A 42 -7.79 1.23 0.62
CA ARG A 42 -7.72 2.07 1.83
C ARG A 42 -7.21 1.28 3.02
N GLU A 43 -7.72 0.08 3.22
CA GLU A 43 -7.29 -0.79 4.33
C GLU A 43 -5.84 -1.25 4.13
N LEU A 44 -5.44 -1.63 2.92
CA LEU A 44 -4.05 -1.99 2.64
C LEU A 44 -3.09 -0.82 2.88
N ARG A 45 -3.44 0.41 2.45
CA ARG A 45 -2.61 1.60 2.72
C ARG A 45 -2.50 1.91 4.21
N LYS A 46 -3.60 1.80 4.96
CA LYS A 46 -3.57 1.97 6.42
C LYS A 46 -2.70 0.90 7.07
N PHE A 47 -2.87 -0.35 6.68
CA PHE A 47 -2.09 -1.48 7.19
C PHE A 47 -0.60 -1.25 6.95
N ILE A 48 -0.21 -0.90 5.72
CA ILE A 48 1.20 -0.59 5.37
C ILE A 48 1.74 0.54 6.26
N ARG A 49 1.00 1.65 6.43
CA ARG A 49 1.44 2.77 7.29
C ARG A 49 1.59 2.36 8.75
N SER A 50 0.61 1.63 9.30
CA SER A 50 0.63 1.14 10.66
C SER A 50 1.77 0.14 10.88
N PHE A 51 2.01 -0.74 9.91
CA PHE A 51 3.10 -1.70 9.92
C PHE A 51 4.47 -0.99 9.90
N ILE A 52 4.66 -0.02 9.00
CA ILE A 52 5.88 0.79 8.97
C ILE A 52 6.11 1.50 10.30
N LYS A 53 5.09 2.17 10.85
CA LYS A 53 5.19 2.88 12.14
C LYS A 53 5.54 1.93 13.29
N LYS A 54 4.91 0.76 13.35
CA LYS A 54 5.17 -0.27 14.38
C LYS A 54 6.61 -0.79 14.31
N ASN A 55 7.15 -1.02 13.12
CA ASN A 55 8.50 -1.57 12.96
C ASN A 55 9.60 -0.48 13.04
N GLN A 56 9.33 0.75 12.61
CA GLN A 56 10.25 1.88 12.81
C GLN A 56 10.42 2.26 14.28
N SER A 57 9.38 2.12 15.09
CA SER A 57 9.46 2.33 16.54
C SER A 57 10.06 1.15 17.28
N ALA A 58 9.97 -0.07 16.73
CA ALA A 58 10.65 -1.25 17.28
C ALA A 58 12.17 -1.21 17.05
N ASP A 59 12.64 -0.67 15.92
CA ASP A 59 14.08 -0.57 15.61
C ASP A 59 14.84 0.40 16.55
N ASN A 60 14.13 1.34 17.19
CA ASN A 60 14.68 2.21 18.24
C ASN A 60 14.59 1.62 19.66
N LYS A 61 13.96 0.46 19.85
CA LYS A 61 13.79 -0.17 21.18
C LYS A 61 14.73 -1.35 21.44
N THR A 62 15.54 -1.74 20.46
CA THR A 62 16.48 -2.88 20.57
C THR A 62 17.95 -2.43 20.58
N LYS A 63 18.22 -1.13 20.79
CA LYS A 63 19.58 -0.56 20.89
C LYS A 63 19.81 0.28 22.16
N GLU A 64 19.17 -0.07 23.27
CA GLU A 64 19.58 0.38 24.61
C GLU A 64 19.89 -0.83 25.49
#